data_AF-A0A0D2QA86-F1
#
_entry.id   AF-A0A0D2QA86-F1
#
_cell.length_a   1.000
_cell.length_b   1.000
_cell.length_c   1.000
_cell.angle_alpha   90.00
_cell.angle_beta   90.00
_cell.angle_gamma   90.00
#
_symmetry.space_group_name_H-M   'P 1'
#
loop_
_entity.id
_entity.type
_entity.pdbx_description
1 polymer ?
#
loop_
_entity_poly.entity_id
_entity_poly.type
_entity_poly.pdbx_seq_one_letter_code
_entity_poly.pdbx_strand_id
1 'polypeptide(L)'
;MSDPLLPPLPQLQGADIDLMLDVYTHHTLRVPGQPMKNDYGDTSRLRDLGQKTLELVVTYVLFKHQPMQSEEEIQKGPEFYPPNILNFG
;
A
#
# COMPACT_ATOMS: atom_id res chain seq x y z
N MET A 1 9.33 -18.20 -3.52
CA MET A 1 8.88 -19.01 -2.38
C MET A 1 8.02 -18.11 -1.51
N SER A 2 6.73 -18.42 -1.36
CA SER A 2 5.81 -17.70 -0.47
C SER A 2 6.07 -18.13 0.98
N ASP A 3 6.34 -17.18 1.85
CA ASP A 3 6.54 -17.41 3.29
C ASP A 3 5.18 -17.83 3.91
N PRO A 4 5.04 -19.01 4.52
CA PRO A 4 3.75 -19.52 4.99
C PRO A 4 3.10 -18.69 6.11
N LEU A 5 3.83 -17.73 6.69
CA LEU A 5 3.36 -16.83 7.74
C LEU A 5 2.75 -15.51 7.21
N LEU A 6 2.91 -15.21 5.92
CA LEU A 6 2.39 -13.97 5.34
C LEU A 6 1.08 -14.22 4.59
N PRO A 7 0.09 -13.33 4.72
CA PRO A 7 -1.11 -13.42 3.90
C PRO A 7 -0.73 -13.29 2.41
N PRO A 8 -1.44 -13.99 1.51
CA PRO A 8 -1.18 -13.89 0.08
C PRO A 8 -1.35 -12.44 -0.39
N LEU A 9 -0.42 -11.98 -1.22
CA LEU A 9 -0.49 -10.62 -1.78
C LEU A 9 -1.81 -10.45 -2.56
N PRO A 10 -2.60 -9.40 -2.30
CA PRO A 10 -3.79 -9.12 -3.09
C PRO A 10 -3.41 -8.94 -4.56
N GLN A 11 -4.11 -9.63 -5.44
CA GLN A 11 -3.91 -9.45 -6.88
C GLN A 11 -4.64 -8.19 -7.33
N LEU A 12 -3.98 -7.37 -8.16
CA LEU A 12 -4.60 -6.24 -8.85
C LEU A 12 -5.49 -6.78 -9.98
N GLN A 13 -6.70 -7.23 -9.64
CA GLN A 13 -7.66 -7.78 -10.60
C GLN A 13 -8.21 -6.66 -11.49
N GLY A 14 -8.10 -6.81 -12.82
CA GLY A 14 -8.60 -5.85 -13.79
C GLY A 14 -7.73 -4.60 -13.99
N ALA A 15 -6.57 -4.51 -13.34
CA ALA A 15 -5.57 -3.50 -13.65
C ALA A 15 -4.92 -3.81 -15.00
N ASP A 16 -4.78 -2.80 -15.86
CA ASP A 16 -3.96 -2.90 -17.06
C ASP A 16 -2.58 -3.46 -16.70
N ILE A 17 -2.06 -4.40 -17.50
CA ILE A 17 -0.72 -4.99 -17.31
C ILE A 17 0.33 -3.90 -17.14
N ASP A 18 0.14 -2.79 -17.83
CA ASP A 18 0.98 -1.60 -17.74
C ASP A 18 0.98 -0.97 -16.35
N LEU A 19 -0.18 -0.89 -15.68
CA LEU A 19 -0.29 -0.40 -14.32
C LEU A 19 0.45 -1.32 -13.34
N MET A 20 0.35 -2.63 -13.53
CA MET A 20 1.10 -3.59 -12.71
C MET A 20 2.61 -3.40 -12.88
N LEU A 21 3.09 -3.20 -14.10
CA LEU A 21 4.51 -2.95 -14.38
C LEU A 21 4.98 -1.61 -13.81
N ASP A 22 4.12 -0.59 -13.81
CA ASP A 22 4.43 0.72 -13.25
C ASP A 22 4.68 0.65 -11.74
N VAL A 23 3.96 -0.21 -11.00
CA VAL A 23 4.19 -0.42 -9.55
C VAL A 23 5.60 -0.97 -9.24
N TYR A 24 6.17 -1.75 -10.16
CA TYR A 24 7.53 -2.28 -10.03
C TYR A 24 8.61 -1.37 -10.62
N THR A 25 8.22 -0.28 -11.29
CA THR A 25 9.15 0.62 -11.96
C THR A 25 9.66 1.69 -11.01
N HIS A 26 10.96 1.67 -10.75
CA HIS A 26 11.58 2.71 -9.92
C HIS A 26 11.58 4.06 -10.64
N HIS A 27 11.24 5.14 -9.91
CA HIS A 27 11.11 6.49 -10.45
C HIS A 27 12.37 7.00 -11.19
N THR A 28 13.56 6.49 -10.88
CA THR A 28 14.83 6.86 -11.55
C THR A 28 15.01 6.26 -12.94
N LEU A 29 14.23 5.23 -13.30
CA LEU A 29 14.24 4.63 -14.64
C LEU A 29 13.46 5.48 -15.65
N ARG A 30 12.79 6.54 -15.18
CA ARG A 30 12.05 7.47 -16.02
C ARG A 30 13.02 8.37 -16.78
N VAL A 31 13.03 8.24 -18.11
CA VAL A 31 13.85 9.07 -18.99
C VAL A 31 13.16 10.42 -19.21
N PRO A 32 13.83 11.57 -18.99
CA PRO A 32 13.28 12.88 -19.30
C PRO A 32 12.89 12.97 -20.78
N GLY A 33 11.63 13.34 -21.07
CA GLY A 33 11.13 13.49 -22.43
C GLY A 33 10.47 12.24 -23.03
N GLN A 34 10.42 11.12 -22.30
CA GLN A 34 9.65 9.95 -22.74
C GLN A 34 8.14 10.24 -22.61
N PRO A 35 7.33 10.00 -23.65
CA PRO A 35 5.89 10.17 -23.56
C PRO A 35 5.35 9.24 -22.47
N MET A 36 4.66 9.80 -21.47
CA MET A 36 3.93 9.01 -20.49
C MET A 36 2.87 8.19 -21.23
N LYS A 37 2.72 6.91 -20.90
CA LYS A 37 1.55 6.14 -21.33
C LYS A 37 0.32 6.91 -20.88
N ASN A 38 -0.51 7.30 -21.86
CA ASN A 38 -1.71 8.12 -21.65
C ASN A 38 -2.50 7.56 -20.45
N ASP A 39 -2.86 8.48 -19.56
CA ASP A 39 -3.70 8.33 -18.37
C ASP A 39 -3.07 7.74 -17.08
N TYR A 40 -2.06 6.84 -17.15
CA TYR A 40 -1.59 6.10 -15.94
C TYR A 40 -0.07 6.04 -15.68
N GLY A 41 0.79 6.54 -16.58
CA GLY A 41 2.25 6.35 -16.48
C GLY A 41 3.02 7.16 -15.42
N ASP A 42 2.41 7.50 -14.27
CA ASP A 42 3.08 8.21 -13.18
C ASP A 42 3.23 7.35 -11.91
N THR A 43 4.40 6.74 -11.76
CA THR A 43 4.73 5.91 -10.59
C THR A 43 4.73 6.70 -9.28
N SER A 44 5.00 8.01 -9.31
CA SER A 44 4.91 8.87 -8.11
C SER A 44 3.46 9.02 -7.65
N ARG A 45 2.50 9.17 -8.57
CA ARG A 45 1.07 9.25 -8.22
C ARG A 45 0.56 7.95 -7.60
N LEU A 46 1.01 6.80 -8.12
CA LEU A 46 0.68 5.49 -7.55
C LEU A 46 1.25 5.31 -6.15
N ARG A 47 2.49 5.76 -5.93
CA ARG A 47 3.12 5.76 -4.61
C ARG A 47 2.34 6.61 -3.62
N ASP A 48 2.02 7.84 -3.99
CA ASP A 48 1.31 8.78 -3.11
C ASP A 48 -0.09 8.27 -2.74
N LEU A 49 -0.80 7.73 -3.73
CA LEU A 49 -2.11 7.09 -3.53
C LEU A 49 -2.01 5.87 -2.61
N GLY A 50 -1.04 5.00 -2.86
CA GLY A 50 -0.79 3.80 -2.06
C GLY A 50 -0.44 4.14 -0.61
N GLN A 51 0.39 5.15 -0.38
CA GLN A 51 0.74 5.63 0.95
C GLN A 51 -0.50 6.10 1.72
N LYS A 52 -1.34 6.94 1.11
CA LYS A 52 -2.55 7.46 1.77
C LYS A 52 -3.61 6.38 2.01
N THR A 53 -3.75 5.46 1.07
CA THR A 53 -4.68 4.33 1.20
C THR A 53 -4.25 3.40 2.33
N LEU A 54 -2.95 3.10 2.42
CA LEU A 54 -2.42 2.26 3.51
C LEU A 54 -2.62 2.92 4.88
N GLU A 55 -2.30 4.22 4.99
CA GLU A 55 -2.51 5.01 6.20
C GLU A 55 -3.98 4.93 6.65
N LEU A 56 -4.92 5.20 5.74
CA LEU A 56 -6.36 5.12 6.02
C LEU A 56 -6.80 3.73 6.49
N VAL A 57 -6.40 2.67 5.78
CA VAL A 57 -6.84 1.30 6.09
C VAL A 57 -6.28 0.85 7.44
N VAL A 58 -5.00 1.11 7.71
CA VAL A 58 -4.38 0.76 9.00
C VAL A 58 -5.06 1.50 10.15
N THR A 59 -5.27 2.81 10.02
CA THR A 59 -5.98 3.61 11.02
C THR A 59 -7.40 3.11 11.25
N TYR A 60 -8.13 2.78 10.18
CA TYR A 60 -9.49 2.24 10.29
C TYR A 60 -9.53 0.88 11.00
N VAL A 61 -8.61 -0.03 10.66
CA VAL A 61 -8.49 -1.35 11.31
C VAL A 61 -8.16 -1.20 12.79
N LEU A 62 -7.18 -0.37 13.14
CA LEU A 62 -6.83 -0.10 14.53
C LEU A 62 -8.01 0.47 15.32
N PHE A 63 -8.69 1.48 14.76
CA PHE A 63 -9.87 2.08 15.38
C PHE A 63 -11.01 1.07 15.57
N LYS A 64 -11.24 0.18 14.59
CA LYS A 64 -12.29 -0.85 14.68
C LYS A 64 -11.98 -1.95 15.70
N HIS A 65 -10.73 -2.40 15.78
CA HIS A 65 -10.35 -3.50 16.68
C HIS A 65 -9.99 -3.03 18.10
N GLN A 66 -9.54 -1.80 18.27
CA GLN A 66 -9.21 -1.20 19.57
C GLN A 66 -9.80 0.23 19.66
N PRO A 67 -11.13 0.35 19.83
CA PRO A 67 -11.82 1.64 19.78
C PRO A 67 -11.51 2.62 20.94
N MET A 68 -10.73 2.20 21.94
CA MET A 68 -10.32 3.03 23.09
C MET A 68 -8.85 3.44 23.03
N GLN A 69 -8.30 3.60 21.83
CA GLN A 69 -6.96 4.17 21.64
C GLN A 69 -7.04 5.69 21.57
N SER A 70 -6.12 6.34 22.28
CA SER A 70 -5.85 7.76 22.14
C SER A 70 -5.24 8.05 20.77
N GLU A 71 -5.40 9.28 20.29
CA GLU A 71 -4.78 9.75 19.04
C GLU A 71 -3.27 9.49 19.02
N GLU A 72 -2.59 9.72 20.16
CA GLU A 72 -1.16 9.50 20.34
C GLU A 72 -0.74 8.04 20.21
N GLU A 73 -1.62 7.08 20.51
CA GLU A 73 -1.36 5.66 20.34
C GLU A 73 -1.50 5.25 18.88
N ILE A 74 -2.53 5.75 18.18
CA ILE A 74 -2.76 5.47 16.76
C ILE A 74 -1.63 6.04 15.89
N GLN A 75 -1.09 7.22 16.23
CA GLN A 75 0.02 7.85 15.51
C GLN A 75 1.36 7.11 15.61
N LYS A 76 1.57 6.27 16.65
CA LYS A 76 2.81 5.49 16.82
C LYS A 76 2.98 4.39 15.76
N GLY A 77 1.91 4.06 15.04
CA GLY A 77 1.99 3.22 13.84
C GLY A 77 2.32 1.73 14.11
N PRO A 78 2.45 0.92 13.04
CA PRO A 78 2.53 -0.54 13.11
C PRO A 78 3.73 -1.11 13.88
N GLU A 79 4.81 -0.34 14.09
CA GLU A 79 6.00 -0.79 14.83
C GLU A 79 5.72 -1.08 16.31
N PHE A 80 4.68 -0.47 16.88
CA PHE A 80 4.32 -0.66 18.28
C PHE A 80 3.24 -1.74 18.51
N TYR A 81 2.73 -2.33 17.43
CA TYR A 81 1.64 -3.29 17.51
C TYR A 81 2.10 -4.72 17.26
N PRO A 82 1.53 -5.72 17.98
CA PRO A 82 1.88 -7.11 17.76
C PRO A 82 1.55 -7.50 16.31
N PRO A 83 2.38 -8.34 15.66
CA PRO A 83 2.33 -8.60 14.21
C PRO A 83 1.02 -9.24 13.69
N ASN A 84 0.08 -9.60 14.57
CA ASN A 84 -1.12 -10.38 14.23
C ASN A 84 -2.38 -9.56 13.94
N ILE A 85 -2.32 -8.24 13.83
CA ILE A 85 -3.52 -7.40 13.55
C ILE A 85 -4.06 -7.56 12.11
N LEU A 86 -3.28 -8.14 11.20
CA LEU A 86 -3.66 -8.34 9.80
C LEU A 86 -4.21 -9.75 9.51
N ASN A 87 -4.47 -10.56 10.53
CA ASN A 87 -5.07 -11.88 10.34
C ASN A 87 -6.60 -11.73 10.22
N PHE A 88 -7.05 -11.45 9.01
CA PHE A 88 -8.46 -11.45 8.64
C PHE A 88 -8.90 -12.92 8.52
N GLY A 89 -9.59 -13.42 9.54
CA GLY A 89 -10.23 -14.75 9.52
C GLY A 89 -11.37 -14.86 8.51
#